data_AF-A0A6G0XKQ2-F1
#
_entry.id   AF-A0A6G0XKQ2-F1
#
_cell.length_a   1.000
_cell.length_b   1.000
_cell.length_c   1.000
_cell.angle_alpha   90.00
_cell.angle_beta   90.00
_cell.angle_gamma   90.00
#
_symmetry.space_group_name_H-M   'P 1'
#
loop_
_entity.id
_entity.type
_entity.pdbx_description
1 polymer ?
#
loop_
_entity_poly.entity_id
_entity_poly.type
_entity_poly.pdbx_seq_one_letter_code
_entity_poly.pdbx_strand_id
1 'polypeptide(L)'
;MTTTTKKSQELCLAALYGNIDQIVALRNVCDVNAVYIDSEWQIYNWLFSKKNTALHLACARGNSGIVKELLKEPSVLVTLPNSSLDTPLHISCRRGHKEVVELLLARPEIQLTTQNLQGNTALQEAFIHKNTEIACMLVAHPSFVDLNVSSQLLTATTLGFSTVVQAILCHPDVDVNCTDSKNNQTSLHIATQNDDLTCITKLLLDKSDINVNSMDENINLLLSHPKIDLTLRNHRDLTPLCKAMIHQHWDVATSLLIADMPYDIYDEPVPPRKHGHSWTAFMDASSPVPEDVKTNVLEKLKEYPPVEEDHRPSLYRARFK
;
A
#
# COMPACT_ATOMS: atom_id res chain seq x y z
N MET A 1 1.31 -18.26 -47.02
CA MET A 1 1.14 -17.66 -45.67
C MET A 1 1.31 -18.68 -44.53
N THR A 2 1.39 -19.99 -44.78
CA THR A 2 1.42 -21.04 -43.73
C THR A 2 2.81 -21.31 -43.13
N THR A 3 3.90 -21.00 -43.83
CA THR A 3 5.26 -21.32 -43.37
C THR A 3 5.75 -20.36 -42.30
N THR A 4 5.48 -19.06 -42.45
CA THR A 4 5.88 -18.03 -41.48
C THR A 4 5.10 -18.17 -40.18
N THR A 5 3.80 -18.49 -40.27
CA THR A 5 2.95 -18.71 -39.08
C THR A 5 3.39 -19.95 -38.30
N LYS A 6 3.72 -21.04 -38.99
CA LYS A 6 4.25 -22.26 -38.36
C LYS A 6 5.57 -22.02 -37.65
N LYS A 7 6.50 -21.25 -38.24
CA LYS A 7 7.80 -20.92 -37.62
C LYS A 7 7.66 -20.09 -36.35
N SER A 8 6.75 -19.12 -36.32
CA SER A 8 6.51 -18.34 -35.10
C SER A 8 5.77 -19.17 -34.02
N GLN A 9 4.94 -20.14 -34.40
CA GLN A 9 4.39 -21.12 -33.43
C GLN A 9 5.50 -22.00 -32.83
N GLU A 10 6.44 -22.47 -33.68
CA GLU A 10 7.64 -23.20 -33.23
C GLU A 10 8.50 -22.34 -32.30
N LEU A 11 8.62 -21.03 -32.57
CA LEU A 11 9.30 -20.08 -31.68
C LEU A 11 8.64 -20.03 -30.29
N CYS A 12 7.30 -19.93 -30.23
CA CYS A 12 6.57 -19.95 -28.97
C CYS A 12 6.76 -21.25 -28.18
N LEU A 13 6.77 -22.40 -28.88
CA LEU A 13 7.05 -23.70 -28.26
C LEU A 13 8.49 -23.77 -27.74
N ALA A 14 9.47 -23.32 -28.53
CA ALA A 14 10.87 -23.27 -28.12
C ALA A 14 11.04 -22.41 -26.85
N ALA A 15 10.35 -21.26 -26.78
CA ALA A 15 10.35 -20.40 -25.58
C ALA A 15 9.73 -21.10 -24.36
N LEU A 16 8.64 -21.85 -24.56
CA LEU A 16 7.95 -22.59 -23.49
C LEU A 16 8.79 -23.75 -22.95
N TYR A 17 9.48 -24.48 -23.82
CA TYR A 17 10.28 -25.66 -23.48
C TYR A 17 11.73 -25.34 -23.09
N GLY A 18 12.19 -24.10 -23.27
CA GLY A 18 13.54 -23.70 -22.88
C GLY A 18 14.61 -23.98 -23.94
N ASN A 19 14.25 -24.14 -25.22
CA ASN A 19 15.21 -24.46 -26.27
C ASN A 19 15.84 -23.21 -26.89
N ILE A 20 16.99 -22.80 -26.37
CA ILE A 20 17.71 -21.59 -26.81
C ILE A 20 18.17 -21.69 -28.27
N ASP A 21 18.68 -22.84 -28.70
CA ASP A 21 19.23 -23.02 -30.05
C ASP A 21 18.14 -22.80 -31.12
N GLN A 22 16.93 -23.31 -30.87
CA GLN A 22 15.78 -23.08 -31.74
C GLN A 22 15.35 -21.60 -31.76
N ILE A 23 15.41 -20.91 -30.62
CA ILE A 23 15.12 -19.46 -30.57
C ILE A 23 16.10 -18.68 -31.44
N VAL A 24 17.40 -18.98 -31.33
CA VAL A 24 18.44 -18.30 -32.13
C VAL A 24 18.24 -18.53 -33.63
N ALA A 25 17.86 -19.75 -34.03
CA ALA A 25 17.61 -20.08 -35.42
C ALA A 25 16.33 -19.41 -35.98
N LEU A 26 15.29 -19.27 -35.16
CA LEU A 26 13.96 -18.83 -35.61
C LEU A 26 13.74 -17.32 -35.51
N ARG A 27 14.37 -16.62 -34.55
CA ARG A 27 14.08 -15.20 -34.25
C ARG A 27 14.23 -14.24 -35.44
N ASN A 28 15.12 -14.54 -36.39
CA ASN A 28 15.36 -13.73 -37.59
C ASN A 28 14.48 -14.09 -38.79
N VAL A 29 13.76 -15.22 -38.73
CA VAL A 29 13.09 -15.83 -39.89
C VAL A 29 11.57 -15.90 -39.69
N CYS A 30 11.07 -15.43 -38.55
CA CYS A 30 9.66 -15.46 -38.20
C CYS A 30 9.23 -14.15 -37.54
N ASP A 31 7.92 -13.95 -37.42
CA ASP A 31 7.39 -12.84 -36.63
C ASP A 31 7.50 -13.19 -35.14
N VAL A 32 8.45 -12.54 -34.46
CA VAL A 32 8.74 -12.70 -33.02
C VAL A 32 7.64 -12.18 -32.11
N ASN A 33 6.78 -11.28 -32.61
CA ASN A 33 5.68 -10.69 -31.87
C ASN A 33 4.35 -11.39 -32.15
N ALA A 34 4.38 -12.49 -32.89
CA ALA A 34 3.16 -13.11 -33.33
C ALA A 34 2.31 -13.61 -32.17
N VAL A 35 1.03 -13.24 -32.24
CA VAL A 35 -0.02 -13.60 -31.30
C VAL A 35 -0.98 -14.53 -32.02
N TYR A 36 -0.84 -15.83 -31.79
CA TYR A 36 -1.68 -16.83 -32.48
C TYR A 36 -2.93 -17.16 -31.68
N ILE A 37 -4.04 -17.29 -32.40
CA ILE A 37 -5.33 -17.84 -31.92
C ILE A 37 -5.70 -19.08 -32.76
N ASP A 38 -4.83 -19.50 -33.70
CA ASP A 38 -5.27 -20.39 -34.77
C ASP A 38 -5.34 -21.86 -34.36
N SER A 39 -6.43 -22.48 -34.80
CA SER A 39 -7.04 -23.72 -34.27
C SER A 39 -6.39 -25.02 -34.74
N GLU A 40 -5.36 -24.96 -35.58
CA GLU A 40 -4.76 -26.16 -36.19
C GLU A 40 -3.95 -27.02 -35.19
N TRP A 41 -3.40 -26.42 -34.13
CA TRP A 41 -2.63 -27.15 -33.10
C TRP A 41 -3.52 -27.46 -31.87
N GLN A 42 -4.54 -28.29 -32.07
CA GLN A 42 -5.54 -28.63 -31.04
C GLN A 42 -4.95 -29.08 -29.70
N ILE A 43 -3.77 -29.73 -29.71
CA ILE A 43 -3.08 -30.21 -28.50
C ILE A 43 -2.55 -29.06 -27.62
N TYR A 44 -2.25 -27.90 -28.22
CA TYR A 44 -1.69 -26.73 -27.54
C TYR A 44 -2.69 -25.56 -27.47
N ASN A 45 -3.98 -25.80 -27.68
CA ASN A 45 -5.01 -24.76 -27.68
C ASN A 45 -5.01 -23.93 -26.38
N TRP A 46 -4.66 -24.53 -25.24
CA TRP A 46 -4.50 -23.82 -23.95
C TRP A 46 -3.34 -22.81 -23.94
N LEU A 47 -2.31 -22.99 -24.77
CA LEU A 47 -1.14 -22.12 -24.89
C LEU A 47 -1.46 -20.88 -25.73
N PHE A 48 -2.24 -21.06 -26.79
CA PHE A 48 -2.59 -20.03 -27.76
C PHE A 48 -3.90 -19.27 -27.42
N SER A 49 -4.76 -19.83 -26.57
CA SER A 49 -5.97 -19.15 -26.08
C SER A 49 -5.69 -17.84 -25.34
N LYS A 50 -4.48 -17.71 -24.78
CA LYS A 50 -4.07 -16.54 -23.99
C LYS A 50 -3.41 -15.43 -24.80
N LYS A 51 -3.31 -15.54 -26.13
CA LYS A 51 -2.64 -14.53 -26.97
C LYS A 51 -1.21 -14.20 -26.48
N ASN A 52 -0.49 -15.19 -25.96
CA ASN A 52 0.87 -15.00 -25.47
C ASN A 52 1.87 -14.98 -26.64
N THR A 53 2.78 -14.01 -26.64
CA THR A 53 3.96 -14.01 -27.52
C THR A 53 5.05 -14.94 -26.97
N ALA A 54 6.08 -15.25 -27.76
CA ALA A 54 7.24 -16.01 -27.30
C ALA A 54 7.91 -15.37 -26.06
N LEU A 55 7.92 -14.04 -25.99
CA LEU A 55 8.46 -13.31 -24.84
C LEU A 55 7.63 -13.53 -23.57
N HIS A 56 6.29 -13.54 -23.64
CA HIS A 56 5.44 -13.85 -22.48
C HIS A 56 5.71 -15.26 -21.93
N LEU A 57 5.91 -16.24 -22.81
CA LEU A 57 6.18 -17.62 -22.43
C LEU A 57 7.56 -17.78 -21.80
N ALA A 58 8.58 -17.14 -22.37
CA ALA A 58 9.92 -17.08 -21.80
C ALA A 58 9.91 -16.43 -20.41
N CYS A 59 9.17 -15.33 -20.25
CA CYS A 59 8.99 -14.65 -18.97
C CYS A 59 8.22 -15.50 -17.96
N ALA A 60 7.19 -16.25 -18.39
CA ALA A 60 6.46 -17.16 -17.51
C ALA A 60 7.33 -18.29 -16.94
N ARG A 61 8.28 -18.77 -17.75
CA ARG A 61 9.23 -19.82 -17.37
C ARG A 61 10.43 -19.33 -16.56
N GLY A 62 10.74 -18.03 -16.62
CA GLY A 62 11.93 -17.48 -15.97
C GLY A 62 13.23 -17.75 -16.73
N ASN A 63 13.16 -18.11 -18.01
CA ASN A 63 14.31 -18.46 -18.82
C ASN A 63 15.06 -17.19 -19.26
N SER A 64 15.89 -16.63 -18.38
CA SER A 64 16.64 -15.38 -18.62
C SER A 64 17.52 -15.43 -19.87
N GLY A 65 18.10 -16.60 -20.20
CA GLY A 65 18.84 -16.81 -21.44
C GLY A 65 18.00 -16.62 -22.72
N ILE A 66 16.77 -17.15 -22.74
CA ILE A 66 15.86 -16.98 -23.88
C ILE A 66 15.38 -15.53 -23.97
N VAL A 67 15.06 -14.92 -22.83
CA VAL A 67 14.68 -13.50 -22.78
C VAL A 67 15.80 -12.63 -23.35
N LYS A 68 17.07 -12.86 -22.96
CA LYS A 68 18.23 -12.17 -23.54
C LYS A 68 18.31 -12.33 -25.05
N GLU A 69 18.15 -13.55 -25.57
CA GLU A 69 18.22 -13.79 -27.02
C GLU A 69 17.06 -13.16 -27.79
N LEU A 70 15.85 -13.16 -27.24
CA LEU A 70 14.70 -12.49 -27.85
C LEU A 70 14.87 -10.97 -27.85
N LEU A 71 15.35 -10.39 -26.74
CA LEU A 71 15.57 -8.94 -26.61
C LEU A 71 16.69 -8.37 -27.50
N LYS A 72 17.53 -9.22 -28.09
CA LYS A 72 18.51 -8.81 -29.12
C LYS A 72 17.83 -8.41 -30.43
N GLU A 73 16.63 -8.93 -30.70
CA GLU A 73 15.91 -8.57 -31.90
C GLU A 73 15.24 -7.20 -31.75
N PRO A 74 15.58 -6.22 -32.59
CA PRO A 74 15.09 -4.85 -32.45
C PRO A 74 13.59 -4.71 -32.70
N SER A 75 12.98 -5.68 -33.41
CA SER A 75 11.55 -5.71 -33.69
C SER A 75 10.72 -6.20 -32.51
N VAL A 76 11.32 -6.77 -31.45
CA VAL A 76 10.56 -7.34 -30.32
C VAL A 76 9.85 -6.24 -29.54
N LEU A 77 8.55 -6.42 -29.37
CA LEU A 77 7.69 -5.51 -28.62
C LEU A 77 7.52 -6.01 -27.19
N VAL A 78 8.25 -5.39 -26.27
CA VAL A 78 8.27 -5.74 -24.84
C VAL A 78 7.03 -5.28 -24.06
N THR A 79 6.19 -4.44 -24.67
CA THR A 79 4.99 -3.86 -24.07
C THR A 79 3.69 -4.50 -24.57
N LEU A 80 3.76 -5.46 -25.51
CA LEU A 80 2.56 -6.09 -26.07
C LEU A 80 1.76 -6.80 -24.96
N PRO A 81 0.46 -6.50 -24.81
CA PRO A 81 -0.39 -7.21 -23.86
C PRO A 81 -0.89 -8.55 -24.42
N ASN A 82 -1.03 -9.54 -23.53
CA ASN A 82 -1.73 -10.79 -23.84
C ASN A 82 -3.27 -10.65 -23.70
N SER A 83 -4.02 -11.76 -23.73
CA SER A 83 -5.50 -11.72 -23.64
C SER A 83 -6.05 -11.21 -22.31
N SER A 84 -5.26 -11.26 -21.24
CA SER A 84 -5.59 -10.71 -19.91
C SER A 84 -5.03 -9.30 -19.71
N LEU A 85 -4.56 -8.67 -20.79
CA LEU A 85 -3.81 -7.41 -20.76
C LEU A 85 -2.54 -7.47 -19.90
N ASP A 86 -2.05 -8.66 -19.56
CA ASP A 86 -0.76 -8.82 -18.89
C ASP A 86 0.34 -8.56 -19.92
N THR A 87 1.25 -7.64 -19.61
CA THR A 87 2.52 -7.48 -20.34
C THR A 87 3.54 -8.54 -19.87
N PRO A 88 4.65 -8.77 -20.60
CA PRO A 88 5.72 -9.65 -20.16
C PRO A 88 6.23 -9.32 -18.74
N LEU A 89 6.25 -8.03 -18.38
CA LEU A 89 6.62 -7.56 -17.05
C LEU A 89 5.65 -8.07 -15.97
N HIS A 90 4.33 -7.94 -16.17
CA HIS A 90 3.32 -8.46 -15.23
C HIS A 90 3.54 -9.94 -14.93
N ILE A 91 3.80 -10.75 -15.97
CA ILE A 91 4.04 -12.19 -15.82
C ILE A 91 5.31 -12.46 -15.03
N SER A 92 6.42 -11.77 -15.35
CA SER A 92 7.69 -11.96 -14.63
C SER A 92 7.60 -11.56 -13.16
N CYS A 93 6.89 -10.47 -12.84
CA CYS A 93 6.63 -10.00 -11.47
C CYS A 93 5.73 -10.94 -10.69
N ARG A 94 4.66 -11.46 -11.31
CA ARG A 94 3.77 -12.48 -10.75
C ARG A 94 4.52 -13.76 -10.39
N ARG A 95 5.45 -14.18 -11.26
CA ARG A 95 6.16 -15.46 -11.13
C ARG A 95 7.43 -15.42 -10.29
N GLY A 96 7.93 -14.23 -9.92
CA GLY A 96 9.12 -14.12 -9.08
C GLY A 96 10.45 -14.18 -9.83
N HIS A 97 10.45 -13.96 -11.15
CA HIS A 97 11.65 -14.12 -11.98
C HIS A 97 12.50 -12.85 -12.04
N LYS A 98 13.31 -12.63 -11.00
CA LYS A 98 14.14 -11.42 -10.83
C LYS A 98 15.01 -11.08 -12.03
N GLU A 99 15.83 -12.01 -12.51
CA GLU A 99 16.74 -11.78 -13.64
C GLU A 99 15.99 -11.35 -14.92
N VAL A 100 14.79 -11.90 -15.12
CA VAL A 100 13.93 -11.53 -16.26
C VAL A 100 13.41 -10.11 -16.08
N VAL A 101 12.99 -9.74 -14.87
CA VAL A 101 12.56 -8.37 -14.57
C VAL A 101 13.70 -7.37 -14.83
N GLU A 102 14.92 -7.66 -14.38
CA GLU A 102 16.10 -6.79 -14.63
C GLU A 102 16.33 -6.57 -16.13
N LEU A 103 16.25 -7.64 -16.93
CA LEU A 103 16.40 -7.56 -18.38
C LEU A 103 15.30 -6.75 -19.07
N LEU A 104 14.07 -6.89 -18.58
CA LEU A 104 12.94 -6.13 -19.08
C LEU A 104 13.12 -4.64 -18.70
N LEU A 105 13.39 -4.32 -17.43
CA LEU A 105 13.53 -2.93 -16.96
C LEU A 105 14.67 -2.15 -17.65
N ALA A 106 15.69 -2.85 -18.17
CA ALA A 106 16.73 -2.23 -18.99
C ALA A 106 16.21 -1.65 -20.32
N ARG A 107 14.94 -1.92 -20.69
CA ARG A 107 14.31 -1.43 -21.91
C ARG A 107 13.58 -0.10 -21.65
N PRO A 108 13.92 0.98 -22.38
CA PRO A 108 13.32 2.30 -22.16
C PRO A 108 11.83 2.36 -22.48
N GLU A 109 11.31 1.41 -23.27
CA GLU A 109 9.90 1.37 -23.66
C GLU A 109 8.97 0.92 -22.53
N ILE A 110 9.50 0.39 -21.43
CA ILE A 110 8.69 -0.18 -20.35
C ILE A 110 8.08 0.93 -19.48
N GLN A 111 6.76 0.87 -19.38
CA GLN A 111 5.96 1.69 -18.48
C GLN A 111 5.56 0.84 -17.27
N LEU A 112 5.91 1.30 -16.07
CA LEU A 112 5.54 0.63 -14.82
C LEU A 112 4.07 0.85 -14.45
N THR A 113 3.42 1.81 -15.11
CA THR A 113 2.05 2.26 -14.86
C THR A 113 0.99 1.48 -15.61
N THR A 114 1.37 0.60 -16.54
CA THR A 114 0.44 -0.20 -17.31
C THR A 114 -0.36 -1.13 -16.38
N GLN A 115 -1.68 -1.14 -16.55
CA GLN A 115 -2.59 -2.01 -15.81
C GLN A 115 -3.05 -3.19 -16.67
N ASN A 116 -3.18 -4.35 -16.05
CA ASN A 116 -3.80 -5.53 -16.67
C ASN A 116 -5.33 -5.48 -16.58
N LEU A 117 -6.01 -6.54 -17.01
CA LEU A 117 -7.48 -6.62 -17.03
C LEU A 117 -8.10 -6.53 -15.63
N GLN A 118 -7.36 -6.89 -14.58
CA GLN A 118 -7.78 -6.76 -13.18
C GLN A 118 -7.55 -5.35 -12.62
N GLY A 119 -6.98 -4.43 -13.40
CA GLY A 119 -6.57 -3.11 -12.93
C GLY A 119 -5.26 -3.12 -12.14
N ASN A 120 -4.55 -4.26 -12.10
CA ASN A 120 -3.30 -4.39 -11.38
C ASN A 120 -2.12 -3.92 -12.23
N THR A 121 -1.21 -3.17 -11.62
CA THR A 121 0.12 -2.87 -12.16
C THR A 121 1.11 -4.01 -11.90
N ALA A 122 2.25 -4.01 -12.59
CA ALA A 122 3.29 -5.01 -12.38
C ALA A 122 3.80 -5.06 -10.92
N LEU A 123 3.81 -3.93 -10.22
CA LEU A 123 4.16 -3.86 -8.80
C LEU A 123 3.08 -4.50 -7.91
N GLN A 124 1.80 -4.25 -8.19
CA GLN A 124 0.69 -4.89 -7.47
C GLN A 124 0.70 -6.41 -7.65
N GLU A 125 1.02 -6.91 -8.85
CA GLU A 125 1.23 -8.34 -9.08
C GLU A 125 2.39 -8.91 -8.24
N ALA A 126 3.49 -8.16 -8.09
CA ALA A 126 4.58 -8.54 -7.19
C ALA A 126 4.14 -8.58 -5.72
N PHE A 127 3.31 -7.64 -5.28
CA PHE A 127 2.76 -7.61 -3.92
C PHE A 127 1.81 -8.79 -3.64
N ILE A 128 0.86 -9.05 -4.53
CA ILE A 128 -0.10 -10.17 -4.40
C ILE A 128 0.63 -11.51 -4.26
N HIS A 129 1.73 -11.67 -4.98
CA HIS A 129 2.53 -12.91 -4.98
C HIS A 129 3.71 -12.88 -4.01
N LYS A 130 3.81 -11.85 -3.15
CA LYS A 130 4.84 -11.69 -2.11
C LYS A 130 6.28 -11.69 -2.62
N ASN A 131 6.51 -11.23 -3.85
CA ASN A 131 7.84 -11.15 -4.46
C ASN A 131 8.54 -9.83 -4.05
N THR A 132 9.00 -9.78 -2.80
CA THR A 132 9.57 -8.57 -2.17
C THR A 132 10.80 -8.04 -2.89
N GLU A 133 11.71 -8.91 -3.35
CA GLU A 133 12.90 -8.48 -4.08
C GLU A 133 12.55 -7.74 -5.38
N ILE A 134 11.58 -8.27 -6.13
CA ILE A 134 11.12 -7.64 -7.37
C ILE A 134 10.41 -6.32 -7.08
N ALA A 135 9.60 -6.28 -6.03
CA ALA A 135 8.95 -5.05 -5.60
C ALA A 135 9.99 -3.96 -5.27
N CYS A 136 11.07 -4.30 -4.56
CA CYS A 136 12.17 -3.37 -4.30
C CYS A 136 12.83 -2.87 -5.59
N MET A 137 13.08 -3.75 -6.57
CA MET A 137 13.68 -3.35 -7.85
C MET A 137 12.78 -2.41 -8.65
N LEU A 138 11.47 -2.70 -8.69
CA LEU A 138 10.50 -1.87 -9.39
C LEU A 138 10.38 -0.49 -8.75
N VAL A 139 10.36 -0.43 -7.42
CA VAL A 139 10.33 0.83 -6.67
C VAL A 139 11.61 1.61 -6.92
N ALA A 140 12.79 0.98 -6.88
CA ALA A 140 14.06 1.66 -7.09
C ALA A 140 14.26 2.21 -8.52
N HIS A 141 13.40 1.87 -9.48
CA HIS A 141 13.56 2.24 -10.87
C HIS A 141 13.24 3.73 -11.12
N PRO A 142 14.08 4.49 -11.87
CA PRO A 142 13.89 5.94 -12.05
C PRO A 142 12.59 6.34 -12.79
N SER A 143 12.05 5.45 -13.63
CA SER A 143 10.78 5.70 -14.34
C SER A 143 9.54 5.45 -13.48
N PHE A 144 9.73 5.12 -12.20
CA PHE A 144 8.67 5.06 -11.21
C PHE A 144 8.25 6.48 -10.84
N VAL A 145 7.48 7.13 -11.73
CA VAL A 145 7.19 8.57 -11.64
C VAL A 145 5.81 8.87 -11.06
N ASP A 146 4.80 8.00 -11.25
CA ASP A 146 3.45 8.38 -10.84
C ASP A 146 2.51 7.17 -10.72
N LEU A 147 2.31 6.65 -9.51
CA LEU A 147 1.33 5.58 -9.27
C LEU A 147 0.83 5.61 -7.83
N ASN A 148 0.12 6.66 -7.43
CA ASN A 148 -0.68 6.61 -6.19
C ASN A 148 0.16 6.09 -5.00
N VAL A 149 1.36 6.65 -4.82
CA VAL A 149 2.41 6.18 -3.87
C VAL A 149 1.82 5.98 -2.47
N SER A 150 0.84 6.82 -2.14
CA SER A 150 -0.08 6.69 -1.02
C SER A 150 -0.68 5.29 -0.86
N SER A 151 -1.33 4.77 -1.90
CA SER A 151 -1.89 3.41 -1.91
C SER A 151 -0.81 2.33 -1.79
N GLN A 152 0.38 2.54 -2.34
CA GLN A 152 1.43 1.52 -2.33
C GLN A 152 2.15 1.39 -0.99
N LEU A 153 2.47 2.51 -0.35
CA LEU A 153 3.04 2.51 1.00
C LEU A 153 2.07 1.88 2.01
N LEU A 154 0.77 2.21 1.89
CA LEU A 154 -0.30 1.60 2.68
C LEU A 154 -0.39 0.09 2.41
N THR A 155 -0.36 -0.32 1.14
CA THR A 155 -0.43 -1.75 0.76
C THR A 155 0.79 -2.52 1.25
N ALA A 156 2.00 -1.99 1.08
CA ALA A 156 3.23 -2.60 1.55
C ALA A 156 3.27 -2.74 3.07
N THR A 157 2.79 -1.73 3.79
CA THR A 157 2.65 -1.78 5.25
C THR A 157 1.62 -2.81 5.69
N THR A 158 0.46 -2.87 5.02
CA THR A 158 -0.61 -3.84 5.31
C THR A 158 -0.13 -5.27 5.12
N LEU A 159 0.71 -5.51 4.10
CA LEU A 159 1.29 -6.82 3.81
C LEU A 159 2.54 -7.14 4.66
N GLY A 160 3.07 -6.16 5.41
CA GLY A 160 4.23 -6.33 6.29
C GLY A 160 5.58 -6.38 5.57
N PHE A 161 5.69 -5.81 4.37
CA PHE A 161 6.93 -5.84 3.59
C PHE A 161 7.91 -4.75 4.02
N SER A 162 8.60 -4.97 5.13
CA SER A 162 9.56 -4.00 5.70
C SER A 162 10.63 -3.51 4.72
N THR A 163 11.20 -4.41 3.92
CA THR A 163 12.21 -4.06 2.91
C THR A 163 11.66 -3.18 1.79
N VAL A 164 10.42 -3.43 1.37
CA VAL A 164 9.77 -2.62 0.35
C VAL A 164 9.36 -1.26 0.91
N VAL A 165 8.85 -1.22 2.15
CA VAL A 165 8.58 0.05 2.85
C VAL A 165 9.85 0.88 2.95
N GLN A 166 10.99 0.29 3.33
CA GLN A 166 12.27 0.98 3.37
C GLN A 166 12.68 1.53 1.99
N ALA A 167 12.50 0.74 0.92
CA ALA A 167 12.79 1.18 -0.44
C ALA A 167 11.90 2.34 -0.90
N ILE A 168 10.59 2.29 -0.59
CA ILE A 168 9.65 3.38 -0.88
C ILE A 168 10.06 4.63 -0.11
N LEU A 169 10.37 4.52 1.19
CA LEU A 169 10.78 5.64 2.02
C LEU A 169 12.10 6.30 1.58
N CYS A 170 12.90 5.66 0.73
CA CYS A 170 14.11 6.27 0.17
C CYS A 170 13.82 7.24 -0.99
N HIS A 171 12.62 7.22 -1.56
CA HIS A 171 12.24 8.13 -2.63
C HIS A 171 11.93 9.53 -2.10
N PRO A 172 12.40 10.61 -2.76
CA PRO A 172 12.25 11.97 -2.27
C PRO A 172 10.80 12.50 -2.32
N ASP A 173 9.99 11.99 -3.24
CA ASP A 173 8.63 12.49 -3.50
C ASP A 173 7.52 11.70 -2.75
N VAL A 174 7.91 10.85 -1.79
CA VAL A 174 6.94 10.00 -1.06
C VAL A 174 6.24 10.78 0.04
N ASP A 175 4.93 10.91 -0.09
CA ASP A 175 4.06 11.34 1.01
C ASP A 175 3.89 10.19 2.02
N VAL A 176 4.60 10.29 3.14
CA VAL A 176 4.53 9.33 4.26
C VAL A 176 3.22 9.41 5.04
N ASN A 177 2.49 10.52 4.91
CA ASN A 177 1.25 10.80 5.65
C ASN A 177 0.00 10.51 4.83
N CYS A 178 0.17 9.78 3.73
CA CYS A 178 -0.93 9.33 2.90
C CYS A 178 -1.98 8.54 3.71
N THR A 179 -3.25 8.77 3.40
CA THR A 179 -4.38 8.09 4.03
C THR A 179 -5.11 7.15 3.06
N ASP A 180 -5.65 6.04 3.57
CA ASP A 180 -6.54 5.18 2.78
C ASP A 180 -7.91 5.85 2.61
N SER A 181 -8.50 5.70 1.43
CA SER A 181 -9.84 6.18 1.08
C SER A 181 -10.99 5.60 1.94
N LYS A 182 -10.81 4.44 2.56
CA LYS A 182 -11.89 3.75 3.30
C LYS A 182 -12.00 4.21 4.76
N ASN A 183 -10.85 4.31 5.42
CA ASN A 183 -10.78 4.52 6.87
C ASN A 183 -9.96 5.77 7.25
N ASN A 184 -9.47 6.52 6.26
CA ASN A 184 -8.50 7.61 6.42
C ASN A 184 -7.24 7.22 7.22
N GLN A 185 -6.88 5.93 7.23
CA GLN A 185 -5.74 5.42 7.98
C GLN A 185 -4.43 5.71 7.25
N THR A 186 -3.43 6.22 7.97
CA THR A 186 -2.05 6.32 7.45
C THR A 186 -1.28 5.01 7.61
N SER A 187 -0.14 4.91 6.92
CA SER A 187 0.77 3.76 7.04
C SER A 187 1.19 3.51 8.49
N LEU A 188 1.40 4.57 9.27
CA LEU A 188 1.72 4.44 10.69
C LEU A 188 0.56 3.81 11.48
N HIS A 189 -0.70 4.16 11.18
CA HIS A 189 -1.87 3.53 11.81
C HIS A 189 -1.85 2.02 11.60
N ILE A 190 -1.72 1.58 10.34
CA ILE A 190 -1.74 0.16 9.97
C ILE A 190 -0.58 -0.57 10.64
N ALA A 191 0.61 0.03 10.69
CA ALA A 191 1.77 -0.54 11.35
C ALA A 191 1.57 -0.72 12.87
N THR A 192 0.87 0.20 13.54
CA THR A 192 0.61 0.10 14.99
C THR A 192 -0.55 -0.79 15.38
N GLN A 193 -1.45 -1.13 14.45
CA GLN A 193 -2.54 -2.07 14.70
C GLN A 193 -2.06 -3.53 14.75
N ASN A 194 -0.91 -3.82 14.13
CA ASN A 194 -0.38 -5.17 14.01
C ASN A 194 0.93 -5.28 14.81
N ASP A 195 0.93 -6.09 15.87
CA ASP A 195 2.11 -6.30 16.74
C ASP A 195 3.35 -6.80 15.96
N ASP A 196 3.14 -7.51 14.86
CA ASP A 196 4.22 -8.03 14.00
C ASP A 196 4.95 -6.94 13.19
N LEU A 197 4.41 -5.71 13.11
CA LEU A 197 4.94 -4.63 12.26
C LEU A 197 5.85 -3.65 13.00
N THR A 198 6.38 -4.02 14.18
CA THR A 198 7.32 -3.20 14.98
C THR A 198 8.55 -2.70 14.22
N CYS A 199 9.02 -3.43 13.21
CA CYS A 199 10.10 -2.97 12.35
C CYS A 199 9.67 -1.79 11.46
N ILE A 200 8.45 -1.86 10.93
CA ILE A 200 7.88 -0.82 10.06
C ILE A 200 7.53 0.42 10.87
N THR A 201 7.00 0.26 12.09
CA THR A 201 6.72 1.41 12.97
C THR A 201 7.99 2.20 13.27
N LYS A 202 9.10 1.53 13.61
CA LYS A 202 10.40 2.19 13.81
C LYS A 202 10.88 2.93 12.55
N LEU A 203 10.83 2.27 11.38
CA LEU A 203 11.24 2.88 10.11
C LEU A 203 10.43 4.13 9.76
N LEU A 204 9.13 4.14 10.04
CA LEU A 204 8.27 5.29 9.80
C LEU A 204 8.54 6.42 10.81
N LEU A 205 8.82 6.09 12.08
CA LEU A 205 9.12 7.07 13.14
C LEU A 205 10.49 7.74 12.97
N ASP A 206 11.44 7.08 12.32
CA ASP A 206 12.76 7.65 12.01
C ASP A 206 12.67 8.80 10.99
N LYS A 207 11.56 8.94 10.25
CA LYS A 207 11.35 10.05 9.31
C LYS A 207 10.93 11.32 10.05
N SER A 208 11.55 12.45 9.70
CA SER A 208 11.24 13.76 10.28
C SER A 208 9.82 14.24 9.98
N ASP A 209 9.31 13.88 8.81
CA ASP A 209 8.09 14.46 8.23
C ASP A 209 6.83 13.66 8.58
N ILE A 210 6.97 12.59 9.38
CA ILE A 210 5.86 11.73 9.79
C ILE A 210 4.92 12.48 10.74
N ASN A 211 3.65 12.54 10.37
CA ASN A 211 2.59 13.06 11.22
C ASN A 211 2.05 11.93 12.11
N VAL A 212 2.62 11.83 13.30
CA VAL A 212 2.15 10.92 14.36
C VAL A 212 0.74 11.25 14.87
N ASN A 213 0.26 12.46 14.58
CA ASN A 213 -1.03 12.97 15.03
C ASN A 213 -2.08 12.95 13.92
N SER A 214 -1.92 12.15 12.85
CA SER A 214 -2.97 12.04 11.83
C SER A 214 -4.26 11.54 12.48
N MET A 215 -5.29 12.39 12.51
CA MET A 215 -6.38 12.35 13.49
C MET A 215 -7.54 11.42 13.14
N ASP A 216 -7.27 10.14 12.90
CA ASP A 216 -8.31 9.12 12.65
C ASP A 216 -8.37 8.03 13.71
N GLU A 217 -9.48 7.28 13.71
CA GLU A 217 -10.15 6.51 14.77
C GLU A 217 -9.32 5.62 15.72
N ASN A 218 -8.02 5.41 15.51
CA ASN A 218 -7.18 4.60 16.39
C ASN A 218 -6.44 5.40 17.47
N ILE A 219 -6.82 5.16 18.72
CA ILE A 219 -6.17 5.69 19.92
C ILE A 219 -4.77 5.08 20.15
N ASN A 220 -4.50 3.89 19.62
CA ASN A 220 -3.26 3.14 19.90
C ASN A 220 -1.99 3.83 19.39
N LEU A 221 -2.08 4.71 18.39
CA LEU A 221 -0.95 5.53 17.96
C LEU A 221 -0.48 6.47 19.07
N LEU A 222 -1.42 7.01 19.86
CA LEU A 222 -1.25 8.15 20.76
C LEU A 222 -0.31 7.89 21.94
N LEU A 223 0.02 6.63 22.24
CA LEU A 223 0.82 6.26 23.40
C LEU A 223 2.28 5.88 23.10
N SER A 224 2.62 5.65 21.83
CA SER A 224 3.88 4.98 21.50
C SER A 224 5.06 5.94 21.30
N HIS A 225 4.84 7.26 21.21
CA HIS A 225 5.89 8.17 20.79
C HIS A 225 5.87 9.56 21.48
N PRO A 226 7.04 10.09 21.90
CA PRO A 226 7.13 11.37 22.62
C PRO A 226 6.81 12.63 21.78
N LYS A 227 6.69 12.50 20.45
CA LYS A 227 6.31 13.61 19.55
C LYS A 227 4.79 13.76 19.36
N ILE A 228 3.99 12.93 20.04
CA ILE A 228 2.54 12.96 19.89
C ILE A 228 2.01 14.18 20.63
N ASP A 229 1.27 15.02 19.91
CA ASP A 229 0.58 16.15 20.52
C ASP A 229 -0.78 15.66 21.01
N LEU A 230 -0.81 15.44 22.30
CA LEU A 230 -1.95 14.90 23.01
C LEU A 230 -3.08 15.94 23.16
N THR A 231 -2.82 17.22 22.83
CA THR A 231 -3.81 18.31 22.93
C THR A 231 -4.62 18.50 21.64
N LEU A 232 -4.20 17.89 20.53
CA LEU A 232 -4.87 18.05 19.24
C LEU A 232 -6.30 17.50 19.29
N ARG A 233 -7.21 18.24 18.63
CA ARG A 233 -8.63 17.92 18.51
C ARG A 233 -8.98 17.51 17.09
N ASN A 234 -9.74 16.42 16.93
CA ASN A 234 -10.11 15.92 15.60
C ASN A 234 -11.21 16.77 14.94
N HIS A 235 -11.71 16.38 13.77
CA HIS A 235 -12.82 17.08 13.07
C HIS A 235 -14.16 17.09 13.85
N ARG A 236 -14.25 16.35 14.96
CA ARG A 236 -15.39 16.34 15.90
C ARG A 236 -15.01 17.02 17.23
N ASP A 237 -13.89 17.73 17.24
CA ASP A 237 -13.25 18.39 18.38
C ASP A 237 -12.78 17.47 19.55
N LEU A 238 -12.87 16.14 19.39
CA LEU A 238 -12.50 15.17 20.43
C LEU A 238 -10.98 15.07 20.62
N THR A 239 -10.53 15.07 21.88
CA THR A 239 -9.14 14.81 22.29
C THR A 239 -8.80 13.30 22.32
N PRO A 240 -7.51 12.93 22.27
CA PRO A 240 -7.01 11.57 22.49
C PRO A 240 -7.60 10.86 23.71
N LEU A 241 -7.69 11.58 24.84
CA LEU A 241 -8.26 11.06 26.08
C LEU A 241 -9.75 10.77 25.92
N CYS A 242 -10.55 11.72 25.39
CA CYS A 242 -11.98 11.53 25.16
C CYS A 242 -12.25 10.28 24.32
N LYS A 243 -11.42 10.07 23.30
CA LYS A 243 -11.52 8.92 22.40
C LYS A 243 -11.16 7.61 23.09
N ALA A 244 -10.07 7.58 23.87
CA ALA A 244 -9.69 6.42 24.69
C ALA A 244 -10.85 5.94 25.56
N MET A 245 -11.58 6.88 26.16
CA MET A 245 -12.74 6.60 26.99
C MET A 245 -13.96 6.12 26.20
N ILE A 246 -14.30 6.77 25.08
CA ILE A 246 -15.43 6.39 24.21
C ILE A 246 -15.27 4.96 23.69
N HIS A 247 -14.05 4.59 23.31
CA HIS A 247 -13.72 3.27 22.77
C HIS A 247 -13.29 2.24 23.84
N GLN A 248 -13.39 2.60 25.13
CA GLN A 248 -13.11 1.70 26.28
C GLN A 248 -11.67 1.19 26.34
N HIS A 249 -10.71 1.95 25.83
CA HIS A 249 -9.29 1.68 25.95
C HIS A 249 -8.77 2.24 27.28
N TRP A 250 -9.13 1.58 28.39
CA TRP A 250 -8.87 2.06 29.75
C TRP A 250 -7.39 2.13 30.11
N ASP A 251 -6.57 1.19 29.64
CA ASP A 251 -5.12 1.19 29.86
C ASP A 251 -4.48 2.47 29.29
N VAL A 252 -5.00 2.91 28.14
CA VAL A 252 -4.57 4.12 27.46
C VAL A 252 -5.02 5.36 28.20
N ALA A 253 -6.29 5.41 28.59
CA ALA A 253 -6.83 6.52 29.35
C ALA A 253 -6.06 6.72 30.67
N THR A 254 -5.76 5.64 31.38
CA THR A 254 -4.99 5.68 32.64
C THR A 254 -3.58 6.22 32.40
N SER A 255 -2.89 5.75 31.36
CA SER A 255 -1.54 6.21 31.01
C SER A 255 -1.50 7.71 30.66
N LEU A 256 -2.51 8.20 29.92
CA LEU A 256 -2.62 9.62 29.57
C LEU A 256 -2.92 10.50 30.80
N LEU A 257 -3.74 10.00 31.73
CA LEU A 257 -4.06 10.72 32.98
C LEU A 257 -2.87 10.79 33.94
N ILE A 258 -2.06 9.72 34.02
CA ILE A 258 -0.84 9.68 34.85
C ILE A 258 0.24 10.62 34.31
N ALA A 259 0.30 10.85 32.99
CA ALA A 259 1.29 11.72 32.36
C ALA A 259 1.10 13.22 32.69
N ASP A 260 0.08 13.59 33.46
CA ASP A 260 -0.20 14.95 33.95
C ASP A 260 -0.27 16.01 32.83
N MET A 261 -0.79 15.60 31.68
CA MET A 261 -0.88 16.43 30.48
C MET A 261 -2.10 17.38 30.57
N PRO A 262 -1.99 18.62 30.07
CA PRO A 262 -3.09 19.59 30.09
C PRO A 262 -4.13 19.22 29.02
N TYR A 263 -5.09 18.38 29.38
CA TYR A 263 -6.25 18.11 28.54
C TYR A 263 -7.43 19.01 28.92
N ASP A 264 -8.04 19.64 27.92
CA ASP A 264 -9.32 20.30 28.08
C ASP A 264 -10.42 19.25 28.19
N ILE A 265 -10.73 18.78 29.39
CA ILE A 265 -11.93 17.97 29.67
C ILE A 265 -13.21 18.88 29.58
N TYR A 266 -13.03 20.15 29.22
CA TYR A 266 -13.92 21.25 29.58
C TYR A 266 -15.08 21.56 28.65
N ASP A 267 -15.17 21.01 27.42
CA ASP A 267 -16.00 21.73 26.43
C ASP A 267 -16.83 20.94 25.40
N GLU A 268 -17.08 19.64 25.55
CA GLU A 268 -17.93 18.93 24.57
C GLU A 268 -19.14 18.15 25.12
N PRO A 269 -20.33 18.34 24.53
CA PRO A 269 -21.45 17.44 24.73
C PRO A 269 -21.10 16.08 24.15
N VAL A 270 -21.17 15.04 24.97
CA VAL A 270 -21.01 13.64 24.60
C VAL A 270 -21.70 13.32 23.27
N PRO A 271 -20.99 12.64 22.35
CA PRO A 271 -21.66 11.64 21.55
C PRO A 271 -20.91 10.29 21.65
N PRO A 272 -21.59 9.12 21.55
CA PRO A 272 -22.92 8.95 20.95
C PRO A 272 -23.85 7.89 21.60
N ARG A 273 -25.11 7.94 21.15
CA ARG A 273 -26.23 6.98 21.37
C ARG A 273 -27.03 7.17 22.67
N LYS A 274 -27.84 8.23 22.63
CA LYS A 274 -28.96 8.60 23.53
C LYS A 274 -28.55 9.40 24.77
N HIS A 275 -28.78 10.71 24.65
CA HIS A 275 -28.83 11.73 25.72
C HIS A 275 -27.50 12.40 26.08
N GLY A 276 -27.48 13.74 25.94
CA GLY A 276 -26.35 14.61 26.24
C GLY A 276 -26.13 14.72 27.74
N HIS A 277 -25.17 13.95 28.24
CA HIS A 277 -24.76 13.92 29.64
C HIS A 277 -23.33 14.45 29.78
N SER A 278 -22.98 15.02 30.93
CA SER A 278 -21.62 15.49 31.26
C SER A 278 -20.68 14.33 31.60
N TRP A 279 -19.35 14.56 31.58
CA TRP A 279 -18.35 13.57 32.00
C TRP A 279 -18.62 12.98 33.39
N THR A 280 -19.14 13.77 34.32
CA THR A 280 -19.56 13.32 35.65
C THR A 280 -20.68 12.27 35.62
N ALA A 281 -21.60 12.37 34.66
CA ALA A 281 -22.67 11.38 34.47
C ALA A 281 -22.19 10.15 33.70
N PHE A 282 -21.21 10.28 32.81
CA PHE A 282 -20.53 9.14 32.17
C PHE A 282 -19.74 8.29 33.18
N MET A 283 -19.22 8.93 34.25
CA MET A 283 -18.42 8.29 35.31
C MET A 283 -19.25 7.83 36.52
N ASP A 284 -20.56 7.62 36.37
CA ASP A 284 -21.41 7.21 37.50
C ASP A 284 -21.07 5.80 38.04
N ALA A 285 -21.63 5.48 39.20
CA ALA A 285 -21.41 4.19 39.85
C ALA A 285 -21.96 2.99 39.04
N SER A 286 -22.84 3.23 38.06
CA SER A 286 -23.44 2.19 37.22
C SER A 286 -22.68 1.98 35.90
N SER A 287 -21.69 2.84 35.62
CA SER A 287 -20.90 2.85 34.39
C SER A 287 -19.86 1.72 34.38
N PRO A 288 -19.63 1.05 33.23
CA PRO A 288 -18.65 -0.03 33.08
C PRO A 288 -17.18 0.44 33.11
N VAL A 289 -16.91 1.71 33.43
CA VAL A 289 -15.56 2.29 33.52
C VAL A 289 -14.83 1.74 34.76
N PRO A 290 -13.56 1.35 34.67
CA PRO A 290 -12.72 1.01 35.83
C PRO A 290 -12.60 2.14 36.86
N GLU A 291 -12.58 1.80 38.16
CA GLU A 291 -12.62 2.78 39.26
C GLU A 291 -11.38 3.70 39.33
N ASP A 292 -10.21 3.17 38.97
CA ASP A 292 -8.95 3.90 38.84
C ASP A 292 -9.00 5.00 37.78
N VAL A 293 -9.67 4.74 36.65
CA VAL A 293 -9.90 5.76 35.61
C VAL A 293 -10.90 6.81 36.10
N LYS A 294 -11.97 6.39 36.80
CA LYS A 294 -12.98 7.30 37.35
C LYS A 294 -12.36 8.28 38.34
N THR A 295 -11.55 7.78 39.29
CA THR A 295 -10.94 8.63 40.32
C THR A 295 -10.02 9.68 39.69
N ASN A 296 -9.15 9.27 38.76
CA ASN A 296 -8.22 10.18 38.09
C ASN A 296 -8.93 11.29 37.30
N VAL A 297 -10.01 10.95 36.56
CA VAL A 297 -10.77 11.96 35.80
C VAL A 297 -11.57 12.89 36.73
N LEU A 298 -12.17 12.36 37.80
CA LEU A 298 -12.89 13.18 38.78
C LEU A 298 -11.98 14.10 39.57
N GLU A 299 -10.73 13.71 39.84
CA GLU A 299 -9.73 14.60 40.44
C GLU A 299 -9.35 15.74 39.47
N LYS A 300 -9.09 15.43 38.20
CA LYS A 300 -8.79 16.44 37.18
C LYS A 300 -9.92 17.43 36.93
N LEU A 301 -11.17 16.96 36.91
CA LEU A 301 -12.36 17.81 36.82
C LEU A 301 -12.53 18.78 37.99
N LYS A 302 -11.92 18.51 39.17
CA LYS A 302 -11.92 19.44 40.31
C LYS A 302 -10.82 20.50 40.17
N GLU A 303 -9.71 20.16 39.53
CA GLU A 303 -8.55 21.06 39.36
C GLU A 303 -8.86 22.23 38.43
N TYR A 304 -9.64 21.99 37.38
CA TYR A 304 -10.17 23.07 36.57
C TYR A 304 -11.70 22.92 36.49
N PRO A 305 -12.49 23.89 36.95
CA PRO A 305 -13.95 23.89 36.79
C PRO A 305 -14.35 24.43 35.40
N PRO A 306 -15.57 24.10 34.91
CA PRO A 306 -16.05 24.61 33.62
C PRO A 306 -16.07 26.14 33.58
N VAL A 307 -15.60 26.71 32.48
CA VAL A 307 -15.68 28.16 32.21
C VAL A 307 -17.12 28.49 31.83
N GLU A 308 -17.71 29.51 32.45
CA GLU A 308 -19.07 29.98 32.13
C GLU A 308 -19.18 30.35 30.63
N GLU A 309 -20.27 29.93 29.97
CA GLU A 309 -20.47 29.80 28.50
C GLU A 309 -20.33 31.07 27.62
N ASP A 310 -19.86 32.21 28.11
CA ASP A 310 -20.08 33.50 27.42
C ASP A 310 -19.08 33.85 26.30
N HIS A 311 -18.05 33.04 26.04
CA HIS A 311 -17.09 33.31 24.96
C HIS A 311 -16.80 32.08 24.11
N ARG A 312 -17.73 31.72 23.21
CA ARG A 312 -17.38 30.95 22.01
C ARG A 312 -16.96 31.90 20.88
N PRO A 313 -15.67 32.03 20.52
CA PRO A 313 -15.32 32.54 19.21
C PRO A 313 -15.79 31.50 18.20
N SER A 314 -16.77 31.87 17.39
CA SER A 314 -17.25 31.08 16.26
C SER A 314 -16.14 30.90 15.22
N LEU A 315 -15.32 29.84 15.37
CA LEU A 315 -14.23 29.50 14.45
C LEU A 315 -14.69 29.02 13.06
N TYR A 316 -15.98 29.11 12.75
CA TYR A 316 -16.56 28.94 11.40
C TYR A 316 -16.93 30.25 10.70
N ARG A 317 -16.19 31.35 10.96
CA ARG A 317 -16.29 32.59 10.16
C ARG A 317 -14.97 33.01 9.51
N ALA A 318 -14.16 32.06 9.03
CA ALA A 318 -13.21 32.33 7.96
C ALA A 318 -13.92 32.29 6.60
N ARG A 319 -14.78 33.28 6.33
CA ARG A 319 -15.13 33.65 4.96
C ARG A 319 -14.16 34.76 4.57
N PHE A 320 -13.27 34.45 3.63
CA PHE A 320 -12.40 35.38 2.92
C PHE A 320 -12.96 36.82 2.85
N LYS A 321 -12.23 37.76 3.44
CA LYS A 321 -11.76 39.02 2.84
C LYS A 321 -10.68 39.64 3.72
#